data_AF-A0A538I3X8-F1
#
_entry.id   AF-A0A538I3X8-F1
#
_cell.length_a   1.000
_cell.length_b   1.000
_cell.length_c   1.000
_cell.angle_alpha   90.00
_cell.angle_beta   90.00
_cell.angle_gamma   90.00
#
_symmetry.space_group_name_H-M   'P 1'
#
loop_
_entity.id
_entity.type
_entity.pdbx_description
1 polymer ?
#
loop_
_entity_poly.entity_id
_entity_poly.type
_entity_poly.pdbx_seq_one_letter_code
_entity_poly.pdbx_strand_id
1 'polypeptide(L)'
;MARLPRLKRADDPGPARKQAAPRRPLPHPGVLRRERRALLRVREERLRDLGGLMLEMYRRDQFRQDLLVDRCDELVALDERLQELDTLLAVAVSARRAAPAARCACGAPIVGGSHFCANCGRPVAAAAPVVACANCGAPVPADAKFCAACGHSTADAPDASQPAPAADNWTQ
;
A
#
# COMPACT_ATOMS: atom_id res chain seq x y z
N MET A 1 -71.05 -11.59 -30.16
CA MET A 1 -69.59 -11.87 -30.09
C MET A 1 -68.90 -10.68 -29.44
N ALA A 2 -68.70 -10.70 -28.12
CA ALA A 2 -68.06 -9.61 -27.38
C ALA A 2 -66.54 -9.84 -27.35
N ARG A 3 -65.75 -8.87 -27.82
CA ARG A 3 -64.28 -8.89 -27.78
C ARG A 3 -63.81 -8.50 -26.38
N LEU A 4 -63.01 -9.35 -25.74
CA LEU A 4 -62.33 -9.04 -24.48
C LEU A 4 -61.18 -8.05 -24.71
N PRO A 5 -60.94 -7.08 -23.80
CA PRO A 5 -59.85 -6.13 -23.93
C PRO A 5 -58.51 -6.74 -23.52
N ARG A 6 -57.43 -6.41 -24.25
CA ARG A 6 -56.05 -6.76 -23.91
C ARG A 6 -55.60 -5.98 -22.67
N LEU A 7 -55.34 -6.69 -21.57
CA LEU A 7 -54.65 -6.14 -20.40
C LEU A 7 -53.17 -5.92 -20.73
N LYS A 8 -52.71 -4.67 -20.66
CA LYS A 8 -51.28 -4.31 -20.68
C LYS A 8 -50.66 -4.71 -19.33
N ARG A 9 -49.57 -5.48 -19.35
CA ARG A 9 -48.72 -5.69 -18.16
C ARG A 9 -48.02 -4.37 -17.85
N ALA A 10 -48.14 -3.91 -16.61
CA ALA A 10 -47.33 -2.83 -16.07
C ALA A 10 -45.88 -3.33 -15.95
N ASP A 11 -44.93 -2.55 -16.43
CA ASP A 11 -43.51 -2.79 -16.23
C ASP A 11 -43.18 -2.58 -14.75
N ASP A 12 -42.83 -3.65 -14.04
CA ASP A 12 -42.30 -3.56 -12.67
C ASP A 12 -40.90 -2.93 -12.70
N PRO A 13 -40.65 -1.85 -11.95
CA PRO A 13 -39.31 -1.30 -11.82
C PRO A 13 -38.46 -2.27 -10.99
N GLY A 14 -37.46 -2.88 -11.64
CA GLY A 14 -36.52 -3.79 -11.00
C GLY A 14 -35.81 -3.18 -9.78
N PRO A 15 -35.40 -4.00 -8.79
CA PRO A 15 -34.89 -3.51 -7.52
C PRO A 15 -33.63 -2.66 -7.72
N ALA A 16 -33.65 -1.43 -7.21
CA ALA A 16 -32.55 -0.49 -7.25
C ALA A 16 -31.29 -1.10 -6.60
N ARG A 17 -30.20 -1.21 -7.38
CA ARG A 17 -28.88 -1.62 -6.88
C ARG A 17 -28.43 -0.63 -5.81
N LYS A 18 -28.41 -1.08 -4.55
CA LYS A 18 -27.87 -0.32 -3.42
C LYS A 18 -26.40 0.02 -3.70
N GLN A 19 -26.06 1.31 -3.61
CA GLN A 19 -24.72 1.82 -3.86
C GLN A 19 -23.73 1.23 -2.85
N ALA A 20 -22.59 0.74 -3.33
CA ALA A 20 -21.56 0.11 -2.52
C ALA A 20 -20.92 1.12 -1.56
N ALA A 21 -20.83 0.77 -0.27
CA ALA A 21 -20.20 1.59 0.76
C ALA A 21 -18.74 1.96 0.39
N PRO A 22 -18.23 3.13 0.84
CA PRO A 22 -16.87 3.54 0.57
C PRO A 22 -15.87 2.50 1.11
N ARG A 23 -15.01 1.99 0.23
CA ARG A 23 -14.01 0.97 0.58
C ARG A 23 -13.01 1.57 1.55
N ARG A 24 -13.02 1.12 2.81
CA ARG A 24 -12.00 1.49 3.79
C ARG A 24 -10.62 1.07 3.26
N PRO A 25 -9.60 1.94 3.30
CA PRO A 25 -8.27 1.61 2.80
C PRO A 25 -7.68 0.46 3.61
N LEU A 26 -7.09 -0.50 2.90
CA LEU A 26 -6.48 -1.69 3.49
C LEU A 26 -5.24 -1.28 4.33
N PRO A 27 -5.03 -1.85 5.53
CA PRO A 27 -3.88 -1.51 6.37
C PRO A 27 -2.53 -1.80 5.68
N HIS A 28 -1.50 -1.05 6.05
CA HIS A 28 -0.15 -1.28 5.52
C HIS A 28 0.42 -2.64 6.00
N PRO A 29 1.04 -3.46 5.13
CA PRO A 29 1.50 -4.81 5.49
C PRO A 29 2.54 -4.82 6.62
N GLY A 30 3.32 -3.74 6.76
CA GLY A 30 4.27 -3.58 7.87
C GLY A 30 3.60 -3.50 9.25
N VAL A 31 2.41 -2.91 9.34
CA VAL A 31 1.63 -2.82 10.59
C VAL A 31 1.09 -4.19 10.96
N LEU A 32 0.45 -4.86 9.99
CA LEU A 32 -0.10 -6.20 10.16
C LEU A 32 0.97 -7.23 10.58
N ARG A 33 2.19 -7.17 10.00
CA ARG A 33 3.32 -8.03 10.42
C ARG A 33 3.80 -7.77 11.84
N ARG A 34 3.72 -6.53 12.34
CA ARG A 34 4.10 -6.19 13.71
C ARG A 34 3.06 -6.72 14.69
N GLU A 35 1.78 -6.49 14.40
CA GLU A 35 0.65 -6.96 15.19
C GLU A 35 0.66 -8.50 15.29
N ARG A 36 0.79 -9.21 14.16
CA ARG A 36 0.90 -10.68 14.13
C ARG A 36 2.01 -11.21 15.04
N ARG A 37 3.21 -10.62 14.97
CA ARG A 37 4.35 -11.03 15.81
C ARG A 37 4.11 -10.76 17.30
N ALA A 38 3.37 -9.71 17.63
CA ALA A 38 2.98 -9.44 19.01
C ALA A 38 1.99 -10.51 19.51
N LEU A 39 0.93 -10.79 18.74
CA LEU A 39 -0.07 -11.80 19.11
C LEU A 39 0.49 -13.21 19.20
N LEU A 40 1.44 -13.59 18.34
CA LEU A 40 2.12 -14.89 18.45
C LEU A 40 2.83 -15.07 19.80
N ARG A 41 3.45 -14.01 20.33
CA ARG A 41 4.10 -14.06 21.65
C ARG A 41 3.09 -14.21 22.78
N VAL A 42 1.98 -13.45 22.71
CA VAL A 42 0.89 -13.56 23.68
C VAL A 42 0.28 -14.97 23.67
N ARG A 43 0.04 -15.53 22.48
CA ARG A 43 -0.46 -16.90 22.33
C ARG A 43 0.47 -17.92 22.97
N GLU A 44 1.78 -17.81 22.73
CA GLU A 44 2.76 -18.73 23.30
C GLU A 44 2.81 -18.64 24.84
N GLU A 45 2.74 -17.43 25.38
CA GLU A 45 2.64 -17.21 26.83
C GLU A 45 1.38 -17.86 27.40
N ARG A 46 0.21 -17.63 26.79
CA ARG A 46 -1.06 -18.21 27.23
C ARG A 46 -1.11 -19.73 27.12
N LEU A 47 -0.47 -20.32 26.11
CA LEU A 47 -0.34 -21.77 26.01
C LEU A 47 0.53 -22.33 27.14
N ARG A 48 1.63 -21.64 27.50
CA ARG A 48 2.46 -22.02 28.63
C ARG A 48 1.69 -21.91 29.95
N ASP A 49 0.95 -20.82 30.15
CA ASP A 49 0.10 -20.62 31.33
C ASP A 49 -0.97 -21.71 31.46
N LEU A 50 -1.66 -22.04 30.35
CA LEU A 50 -2.67 -23.10 30.31
C LEU A 50 -2.10 -24.46 30.71
N GLY A 51 -0.92 -24.80 30.19
CA GLY A 51 -0.23 -26.04 30.56
C GLY A 51 0.14 -26.08 32.05
N GLY A 52 0.64 -24.96 32.58
CA GLY A 52 0.93 -24.83 34.01
C GLY A 52 -0.32 -24.96 34.88
N LEU A 53 -1.42 -24.34 34.47
CA LEU A 53 -2.71 -24.44 35.14
C LEU A 53 -3.21 -25.89 35.17
N MET A 54 -3.19 -26.59 34.03
CA MET A 54 -3.59 -28.00 33.95
C MET A 54 -2.75 -28.90 34.85
N LEU A 55 -1.43 -28.68 34.88
CA LEU A 55 -0.54 -29.44 35.75
C LEU A 55 -0.85 -29.20 37.23
N GLU A 56 -1.08 -27.95 37.64
CA GLU A 56 -1.45 -27.63 39.02
C GLU A 56 -2.82 -28.19 39.42
N MET A 57 -3.80 -28.16 38.51
CA MET A 57 -5.11 -28.79 38.72
C MET A 57 -4.99 -30.31 38.92
N TYR A 58 -4.18 -30.98 38.10
CA TYR A 58 -3.92 -32.41 38.22
C TYR A 58 -3.21 -32.76 39.52
N ARG A 59 -2.15 -32.03 39.88
CA ARG A 59 -1.38 -32.28 41.12
C ARG A 59 -2.20 -32.14 42.39
N ARG A 60 -3.22 -31.30 42.38
CA ARG A 60 -4.10 -31.02 43.53
C ARG A 60 -5.41 -31.81 43.50
N ASP A 61 -5.62 -32.61 42.44
CA ASP A 61 -6.85 -33.35 42.17
C ASP A 61 -8.12 -32.47 42.22
N GLN A 62 -7.99 -31.22 41.76
CA GLN A 62 -9.05 -30.21 41.77
C GLN A 62 -9.31 -29.73 40.35
N PHE A 63 -10.25 -30.38 39.67
CA PHE A 63 -10.57 -30.07 38.28
C PHE A 63 -11.73 -29.07 38.17
N ARG A 64 -11.43 -27.82 37.81
CA ARG A 64 -12.41 -26.81 37.44
C ARG A 64 -12.51 -26.70 35.92
N GLN A 65 -13.48 -27.41 35.36
CA GLN A 65 -13.69 -27.44 33.91
C GLN A 65 -14.00 -26.06 33.33
N ASP A 66 -14.86 -25.27 33.98
CA ASP A 66 -15.27 -23.95 33.46
C ASP A 66 -14.06 -23.02 33.25
N LEU A 67 -13.17 -22.96 34.24
CA LEU A 67 -11.94 -22.18 34.15
C LEU A 67 -11.03 -22.66 33.01
N LEU A 68 -10.96 -23.97 32.77
CA LEU A 68 -10.15 -24.52 31.68
C LEU A 68 -10.75 -24.11 30.32
N VAL A 69 -12.06 -24.22 30.17
CA VAL A 69 -12.79 -23.81 28.97
C VAL A 69 -12.58 -22.32 28.70
N ASP A 70 -12.76 -21.45 29.69
CA ASP A 70 -12.53 -20.00 29.55
C ASP A 70 -11.12 -19.68 29.02
N ARG A 71 -10.10 -20.38 29.52
CA ARG A 71 -8.70 -20.18 29.09
C ARG A 71 -8.43 -20.74 27.69
N CYS A 72 -9.09 -21.82 27.31
CA CYS A 72 -9.05 -22.34 25.94
C CYS A 72 -9.74 -21.37 24.97
N ASP A 73 -10.88 -20.78 25.35
CA ASP A 73 -11.61 -19.82 24.52
C ASP A 73 -10.79 -18.54 24.29
N GLU A 74 -10.06 -18.06 25.30
CA GLU A 74 -9.09 -16.95 25.14
C GLU A 74 -8.01 -17.28 24.08
N LEU A 75 -7.51 -18.51 24.05
CA LEU A 75 -6.53 -18.97 23.06
C LEU A 75 -7.12 -19.12 21.66
N VAL A 76 -8.35 -19.64 21.57
CA VAL A 76 -9.08 -19.75 20.29
C VAL A 76 -9.31 -18.36 19.70
N ALA A 77 -9.72 -17.38 20.53
CA ALA A 77 -9.89 -16.00 20.08
C ALA A 77 -8.58 -15.37 19.56
N LEU A 78 -7.45 -15.67 20.19
CA LEU A 78 -6.13 -15.24 19.68
C LEU A 78 -5.80 -15.88 18.33
N ASP A 79 -6.13 -17.16 18.16
CA ASP A 79 -5.91 -17.90 16.91
C ASP A 79 -6.78 -17.38 15.77
N GLU A 80 -8.05 -17.09 16.04
CA GLU A 80 -8.95 -16.45 15.08
C GLU A 80 -8.42 -15.09 14.64
N ARG A 81 -7.95 -14.26 15.59
CA ARG A 81 -7.35 -12.95 15.26
C ARG A 81 -6.07 -13.09 14.44
N LEU A 82 -5.22 -14.08 14.74
CA LEU A 82 -4.02 -14.36 13.98
C LEU A 82 -4.36 -14.78 12.54
N GLN A 83 -5.36 -15.64 12.36
CA GLN A 83 -5.86 -16.04 11.04
C GLN A 83 -6.40 -14.83 10.27
N GLU A 84 -7.19 -13.96 10.91
CA GLU A 84 -7.67 -12.71 10.30
C GLU A 84 -6.49 -11.86 9.79
N LEU A 85 -5.46 -11.66 10.62
CA LEU A 85 -4.27 -10.90 10.20
C LEU A 85 -3.53 -11.56 9.04
N ASP A 86 -3.45 -12.89 9.00
CA ASP A 86 -2.81 -13.63 7.91
C ASP A 86 -3.59 -13.47 6.60
N THR A 87 -4.93 -13.53 6.64
CA THR A 87 -5.75 -13.23 5.46
C THR A 87 -5.58 -11.80 4.98
N LEU A 88 -5.59 -10.82 5.90
CA LEU A 88 -5.38 -9.40 5.57
C LEU A 88 -3.99 -9.16 4.97
N LEU A 89 -2.95 -9.82 5.51
CA LEU A 89 -1.60 -9.77 4.97
C LEU A 89 -1.51 -10.34 3.56
N ALA A 90 -2.13 -11.49 3.32
CA ALA A 90 -2.16 -12.12 2.00
C ALA A 90 -2.82 -11.20 0.96
N VAL A 91 -3.95 -10.59 1.31
CA VAL A 91 -4.65 -9.61 0.45
C VAL A 91 -3.80 -8.36 0.24
N ALA A 92 -3.19 -7.80 1.29
CA ALA A 92 -2.38 -6.58 1.18
C ALA A 92 -1.12 -6.76 0.32
N VAL A 93 -0.48 -7.93 0.41
CA VAL A 93 0.70 -8.24 -0.40
C VAL A 93 0.32 -8.53 -1.84
N SER A 94 -0.75 -9.30 -2.09
CA SER A 94 -1.20 -9.63 -3.45
C SER A 94 -1.69 -8.39 -4.20
N ALA A 95 -2.48 -7.53 -3.57
CA ALA A 95 -2.96 -6.28 -4.17
C ALA A 95 -1.81 -5.36 -4.60
N ARG A 96 -0.71 -5.31 -3.84
CA ARG A 96 0.47 -4.51 -4.18
C ARG A 96 1.32 -5.14 -5.29
N ARG A 97 1.39 -6.47 -5.35
CA ARG A 97 2.10 -7.20 -6.42
C ARG A 97 1.38 -7.15 -7.76
N ALA A 98 0.05 -7.00 -7.76
CA ALA A 98 -0.77 -6.94 -8.96
C ALA A 98 -0.64 -5.60 -9.74
N ALA A 99 -0.05 -4.56 -9.15
CA ALA A 99 0.27 -3.35 -9.88
C ALA A 99 1.37 -3.68 -10.93
N PRO A 100 1.13 -3.49 -12.24
CA PRO A 100 2.13 -3.78 -13.24
C PRO A 100 3.37 -2.94 -12.96
N ALA A 101 4.54 -3.59 -12.89
CA ALA A 101 5.80 -2.88 -12.83
C ALA A 101 5.86 -1.97 -14.05
N ALA A 102 5.87 -0.65 -13.84
CA ALA A 102 6.03 0.31 -14.91
C ALA A 102 7.29 -0.09 -15.70
N ARG A 103 7.24 -0.05 -17.02
CA ARG A 103 8.42 -0.37 -17.85
C ARG A 103 8.99 0.92 -18.39
N CYS A 104 10.31 1.00 -18.42
CA CYS A 104 10.99 2.07 -19.12
C CYS A 104 10.82 1.86 -20.63
N ALA A 105 10.96 2.94 -21.42
CA ALA A 105 11.07 2.85 -22.87
C ALA A 105 12.22 1.93 -23.34
N CYS A 106 13.26 1.72 -22.51
CA CYS A 106 14.32 0.75 -22.79
C CYS A 106 13.93 -0.72 -22.50
N GLY A 107 12.69 -0.99 -22.06
CA GLY A 107 12.18 -2.33 -21.76
C GLY A 107 12.42 -2.81 -20.32
N ALA A 108 13.31 -2.16 -19.56
CA ALA A 108 13.63 -2.54 -18.19
C ALA A 108 12.46 -2.27 -17.21
N PRO A 109 12.24 -3.15 -16.21
CA PRO A 109 11.24 -2.92 -15.17
C PRO A 109 11.67 -1.77 -14.25
N ILE A 110 10.73 -0.88 -13.96
CA ILE A 110 10.90 0.26 -13.06
C ILE A 110 10.37 -0.14 -11.69
N VAL A 111 11.24 0.00 -10.69
CA VAL A 111 10.86 -0.23 -9.29
C VAL A 111 9.92 0.88 -8.85
N GLY A 112 8.79 0.54 -8.24
CA GLY A 112 7.81 1.51 -7.77
C GLY A 112 8.45 2.57 -6.85
N GLY A 113 8.24 3.85 -7.15
CA GLY A 113 8.84 4.98 -6.42
C GLY A 113 10.21 5.44 -6.92
N SER A 114 10.75 4.86 -8.00
CA SER A 114 11.98 5.38 -8.63
C SER A 114 11.69 6.53 -9.59
N HIS A 115 12.56 7.56 -9.55
CA HIS A 115 12.49 8.72 -10.45
C HIS A 115 13.29 8.50 -11.75
N PHE A 116 14.26 7.57 -11.75
CA PHE A 116 15.10 7.23 -12.90
C PHE A 116 15.13 5.72 -13.13
N CYS A 117 15.31 5.31 -14.38
CA CYS A 117 15.51 3.91 -14.74
C CYS A 117 16.91 3.43 -14.34
N ALA A 118 17.01 2.40 -13.51
CA ALA A 118 18.30 1.83 -13.09
C ALA A 118 19.14 1.23 -14.25
N ASN A 119 18.51 0.92 -15.39
CA ASN A 119 19.20 0.35 -16.54
C ASN A 119 19.71 1.40 -17.54
N CYS A 120 18.95 2.47 -17.79
CA CYS A 120 19.29 3.46 -18.83
C CYS A 120 19.41 4.90 -18.34
N GLY A 121 19.22 5.17 -17.05
CA GLY A 121 19.31 6.50 -16.45
C GLY A 121 18.20 7.48 -16.82
N ARG A 122 17.28 7.12 -17.73
CA ARG A 122 16.20 8.01 -18.16
C ARG A 122 15.19 8.28 -17.04
N PRO A 123 14.65 9.51 -16.94
CA PRO A 123 13.61 9.82 -15.97
C PRO A 123 12.31 9.07 -16.29
N VAL A 124 11.58 8.70 -15.25
CA VAL A 124 10.29 8.01 -15.36
C VAL A 124 9.20 9.05 -15.57
N ALA A 125 8.52 9.02 -16.72
CA ALA A 125 7.53 10.04 -17.11
C ALA A 125 6.35 10.21 -16.14
N ALA A 126 6.09 9.24 -15.27
CA ALA A 126 5.04 9.29 -14.25
C ALA A 126 5.48 9.90 -12.91
N ALA A 127 6.77 10.23 -12.74
CA ALA A 127 7.30 10.89 -11.55
C ALA A 127 7.41 12.41 -11.77
N ALA A 128 7.29 13.20 -10.71
CA ALA A 128 7.57 14.64 -10.77
C ALA A 128 8.97 14.88 -11.39
N PRO A 129 9.16 15.93 -12.21
CA PRO A 129 10.44 16.18 -12.87
C PRO A 129 11.53 16.40 -11.82
N VAL A 130 12.58 15.58 -11.89
CA VAL A 130 13.74 15.64 -11.00
C VAL A 130 14.98 15.78 -11.89
N VAL A 131 15.86 16.70 -11.53
CA VAL A 131 17.18 16.91 -12.15
C VAL A 131 18.27 16.38 -11.21
N ALA A 132 19.38 15.87 -11.77
CA ALA A 132 20.53 15.51 -10.95
C ALA A 132 21.29 16.78 -10.53
N CYS A 133 21.65 16.89 -9.26
CA CYS A 133 22.47 18.00 -8.78
C CYS A 133 23.84 17.99 -9.48
N ALA A 134 24.24 19.12 -10.07
CA ALA A 134 25.54 19.26 -10.74
C ALA A 134 26.75 19.01 -9.83
N ASN A 135 26.60 19.23 -8.52
CA ASN A 135 27.69 19.09 -7.54
C ASN A 135 27.83 17.67 -6.97
N CYS A 136 26.72 17.01 -6.61
CA CYS A 136 26.77 15.71 -5.92
C CYS A 136 26.01 14.58 -6.61
N GLY A 137 25.34 14.85 -7.74
CA GLY A 137 24.55 13.86 -8.47
C GLY A 137 23.24 13.43 -7.79
N ALA A 138 22.91 14.00 -6.63
CA ALA A 138 21.67 13.66 -5.93
C ALA A 138 20.43 14.11 -6.73
N PRO A 139 19.33 13.33 -6.70
CA PRO A 139 18.07 13.72 -7.32
C PRO A 139 17.47 14.95 -6.62
N VAL A 140 17.27 16.05 -7.35
CA VAL A 140 16.67 17.30 -6.86
C VAL A 140 15.41 17.62 -7.66
N PRO A 141 14.28 18.01 -7.02
CA PRO A 141 13.08 18.45 -7.76
C PRO A 141 13.43 19.58 -8.73
N ALA A 142 12.87 19.56 -9.95
CA ALA A 142 13.18 20.58 -10.96
C ALA A 142 12.80 22.00 -10.53
N ASP A 143 11.89 22.14 -9.56
CA ASP A 143 11.43 23.39 -8.96
C ASP A 143 12.18 23.78 -7.68
N ALA A 144 13.05 22.91 -7.14
CA ALA A 144 13.82 23.22 -5.95
C ALA A 144 14.96 24.19 -6.28
N LYS A 145 15.16 25.19 -5.41
CA LYS A 145 16.25 26.18 -5.51
C LYS A 145 17.57 25.66 -4.95
N PHE A 146 17.53 24.64 -4.09
CA PHE A 146 18.69 24.10 -3.39
C PHE A 146 18.62 22.57 -3.31
N CYS A 147 19.77 21.93 -3.40
CA CYS A 147 19.91 20.49 -3.20
C CYS A 147 19.78 20.14 -1.70
N ALA A 148 18.79 19.32 -1.34
CA ALA A 148 18.61 18.86 0.04
C ALA A 148 19.74 17.94 0.55
N ALA A 149 20.59 17.41 -0.34
CA ALA A 149 21.69 16.51 0.02
C ALA A 149 23.02 17.23 0.24
N CYS A 150 23.33 18.30 -0.51
CA CYS A 150 24.63 18.98 -0.43
C CYS A 150 24.53 20.51 -0.26
N GLY A 151 23.33 21.09 -0.26
CA GLY A 151 23.10 22.53 -0.11
C GLY A 151 23.42 23.39 -1.34
N HIS A 152 23.87 22.80 -2.45
CA HIS A 152 24.20 23.54 -3.66
C HIS A 152 22.95 24.11 -4.35
N SER A 153 23.03 25.34 -4.85
CA SER A 153 21.94 25.99 -5.60
C SER A 153 21.71 25.26 -6.93
N THR A 154 20.45 25.05 -7.30
CA THR A 154 20.05 24.39 -8.56
C THR A 154 19.46 25.36 -9.57
N ALA A 155 19.68 26.68 -9.37
CA ALA A 155 19.31 27.69 -10.33
C ALA A 155 20.21 27.61 -11.57
N ASP A 156 19.75 26.84 -12.56
CA ASP A 156 19.96 27.10 -13.99
C ASP A 156 18.91 26.30 -14.77
N ALA A 157 17.76 26.94 -15.01
CA ALA A 157 16.95 26.58 -16.16
C ALA A 157 17.59 27.25 -17.38
N PRO A 158 17.94 26.51 -18.46
CA PRO A 158 18.20 27.14 -19.74
C PRO A 158 16.84 27.66 -20.25
N ASP A 159 16.56 28.94 -20.03
CA ASP A 159 15.52 29.65 -20.75
C ASP A 159 15.96 29.76 -22.21
N ALA A 160 15.56 28.78 -23.01
CA ALA A 160 15.69 28.79 -24.45
C ALA A 160 14.70 29.81 -25.02
N SER A 161 14.99 31.10 -24.86
CA SER A 161 14.27 32.16 -25.58
C SER A 161 15.01 33.50 -25.62
N GLN A 162 16.14 33.59 -26.34
CA GLN A 162 16.52 34.87 -26.96
C GLN A 162 17.05 34.68 -28.40
N PRO A 163 16.45 35.35 -29.41
CA PRO A 163 16.96 35.41 -30.77
C PRO A 163 18.22 36.28 -30.86
N ALA A 164 19.09 35.92 -31.82
CA ALA A 164 20.36 36.57 -32.09
C ALA A 164 20.24 38.09 -32.28
N PRO A 165 21.07 38.91 -31.60
CA PRO A 165 21.22 40.31 -31.98
C PRO A 165 22.10 40.42 -33.24
N ALA A 166 21.64 41.28 -34.14
CA ALA A 166 22.20 41.58 -35.44
C ALA A 166 23.66 42.04 -35.37
N ALA A 167 24.44 41.59 -36.34
CA ALA A 167 25.78 42.11 -36.61
C ALA A 167 25.66 43.51 -37.25
N ASP A 168 25.93 44.54 -36.47
CA ASP A 168 26.16 45.89 -36.99
C ASP A 168 27.66 46.11 -37.22
N ASN A 169 28.00 46.02 -38.51
CA ASN A 169 29.16 46.62 -39.16
C ASN A 169 29.35 48.07 -38.71
N TRP A 170 30.52 48.42 -38.16
CA TRP A 170 31.14 49.72 -38.35
C TRP A 170 32.67 49.60 -38.46
N THR A 171 33.14 49.70 -39.70
CA THR A 171 34.47 50.20 -40.08
C THR A 171 34.74 51.59 -39.51
N GLN A 172 35.85 51.76 -38.79
CA GLN A 172 36.92 52.72 -39.07
C GLN A 172 38.16 52.42 -38.22
#